data_AF-A0AAW2K572-F1
#
_entry.id   AF-A0AAW2K572-F1
#
_cell.length_a   1.000
_cell.length_b   1.000
_cell.length_c   1.000
_cell.angle_alpha   90.00
_cell.angle_beta   90.00
_cell.angle_gamma   90.00
#
_symmetry.space_group_name_H-M   'P 1'
#
loop_
_entity.id
_entity.type
_entity.pdbx_description
1 polymer ?
#
loop_
_entity_poly.entity_id
_entity_poly.type
_entity_poly.pdbx_seq_one_letter_code
_entity_poly.pdbx_strand_id
1 'polypeptide(L)'
;MSRLQKRKQKGIKWSGFIVPNVVKELNLVKEESRKCHLLVAGDYEFEVQDENINYIVNLRERTCNCRVWDISGIPCRHAALGISHRREDLDSYCDSRFFKENYMKAYKYSIHPVPDQTFWPHGVDVTPTLLPPIIKRMPGRPKKSRRKEQGEEPNAIRRSNMVKCKVCNELEHNRRTCPNIQVQNSGRDLDLHVPLSKLTRKRKTPPLAGRKRKAAVISSSQPPAPAQVSSSQPLPKKDPVVPSMHAAGSS
;
A
#
# COMPACT_ATOMS: atom_id res chain seq x y z
N MET A 1 -20.00 3.04 17.81
CA MET A 1 -18.77 3.87 17.77
C MET A 1 -18.03 3.97 19.12
N SER A 2 -17.85 2.86 19.88
CA SER A 2 -17.22 2.92 21.23
C SER A 2 -15.78 2.41 21.30
N ARG A 3 -15.20 1.95 20.18
CA ARG A 3 -13.90 1.25 20.17
C ARG A 3 -12.74 2.15 20.62
N LEU A 4 -12.68 3.39 20.15
CA LEU A 4 -11.62 4.35 20.55
C LEU A 4 -11.69 4.62 22.06
N GLN A 5 -12.89 4.91 22.58
CA GLN A 5 -13.08 5.16 24.01
C GLN A 5 -12.72 3.95 24.87
N LYS A 6 -13.13 2.74 24.46
CA LYS A 6 -12.74 1.48 25.14
C LYS A 6 -11.21 1.29 25.17
N ARG A 7 -10.50 1.63 24.08
CA ARG A 7 -9.03 1.57 24.02
C ARG A 7 -8.38 2.59 24.94
N LYS A 8 -8.85 3.84 24.93
CA LYS A 8 -8.40 4.89 25.86
C LYS A 8 -8.57 4.45 27.32
N GLN A 9 -9.75 3.96 27.69
CA GLN A 9 -10.03 3.46 29.04
C GLN A 9 -9.15 2.27 29.44
N LYS A 10 -8.85 1.35 28.51
CA LYS A 10 -7.87 0.27 28.75
C LYS A 10 -6.48 0.84 29.03
N GLY A 11 -6.03 1.78 28.21
CA GLY A 11 -4.71 2.43 28.37
C GLY A 11 -4.54 3.15 29.70
N ILE A 12 -5.58 3.84 30.18
CA ILE A 12 -5.58 4.53 31.49
C ILE A 12 -5.30 3.56 32.64
N LYS A 13 -5.85 2.35 32.58
CA LYS A 13 -5.75 1.34 33.65
C LYS A 13 -4.36 0.70 33.75
N TRP A 14 -3.48 0.87 32.78
CA TRP A 14 -2.15 0.27 32.81
C TRP A 14 -1.24 1.02 33.77
N SER A 15 -0.49 0.31 34.61
CA SER A 15 0.48 0.91 35.55
C SER A 15 1.84 1.18 34.90
N GLY A 16 2.30 0.30 34.00
CA GLY A 16 3.62 0.38 33.36
C GLY A 16 3.74 1.38 32.21
N PHE A 17 4.99 1.65 31.82
CA PHE A 17 5.33 2.54 30.71
C PHE A 17 5.26 1.86 29.34
N ILE A 18 5.29 0.53 29.28
CA ILE A 18 5.12 -0.26 28.05
C ILE A 18 3.72 -0.89 28.00
N VAL A 19 3.17 -1.04 26.79
CA VAL A 19 1.88 -1.69 26.56
C VAL A 19 1.93 -3.16 27.06
N PRO A 20 0.94 -3.65 27.83
CA PRO A 20 1.00 -4.96 28.47
C PRO A 20 1.22 -6.15 27.53
N ASN A 21 0.74 -6.09 26.29
CA ASN A 21 0.99 -7.14 25.30
C ASN A 21 2.48 -7.27 24.96
N VAL A 22 3.20 -6.14 24.91
CA VAL A 22 4.64 -6.13 24.63
C VAL A 22 5.41 -6.57 25.86
N VAL A 23 5.00 -6.17 27.06
CA VAL A 23 5.60 -6.69 28.32
C VAL A 23 5.53 -8.22 28.37
N LYS A 24 4.40 -8.81 27.97
CA LYS A 24 4.27 -10.28 27.88
C LYS A 24 5.25 -10.88 26.87
N GLU A 25 5.36 -10.27 25.69
CA GLU A 25 6.30 -10.69 24.66
C GLU A 25 7.75 -10.61 25.14
N LEU A 26 8.14 -9.51 25.78
CA LEU A 26 9.48 -9.31 26.33
C LEU A 26 9.83 -10.37 27.38
N ASN A 27 8.88 -10.74 28.25
CA ASN A 27 9.10 -11.81 29.21
C ASN A 27 9.32 -13.17 28.52
N LEU A 28 8.55 -13.49 27.48
CA LEU A 28 8.74 -14.72 26.70
C LEU A 28 10.11 -14.74 26.02
N VAL A 29 10.44 -13.65 25.31
CA VAL A 29 11.72 -13.49 24.64
C VAL A 29 12.89 -13.60 25.63
N LYS A 30 12.75 -13.04 26.84
CA LYS A 30 13.75 -13.15 27.91
C LYS A 30 13.96 -14.60 28.34
N GLU A 31 12.90 -15.37 28.54
CA GLU A 31 13.03 -16.80 28.87
C GLU A 31 13.65 -17.61 27.72
N GLU A 32 13.24 -17.34 26.47
CA GLU A 32 13.80 -18.01 25.30
C GLU A 32 15.27 -17.68 25.06
N SER A 33 15.70 -16.46 25.38
CA SER A 33 17.10 -16.04 25.22
C SER A 33 18.09 -16.90 26.00
N ARG A 34 17.64 -17.53 27.10
CA ARG A 34 18.46 -18.42 27.94
C ARG A 34 18.86 -19.73 27.25
N LYS A 35 18.21 -20.07 26.12
CA LYS A 35 18.54 -21.25 25.31
C LYS A 35 19.69 -20.99 24.33
N CYS A 36 20.05 -19.73 24.13
CA CYS A 36 21.12 -19.34 23.23
C CYS A 36 22.45 -19.18 23.99
N HIS A 37 23.56 -19.25 23.28
CA HIS A 37 24.90 -19.03 23.81
C HIS A 37 25.48 -17.74 23.23
N LEU A 38 26.15 -16.94 24.06
CA LEU A 38 26.65 -15.63 23.70
C LEU A 38 28.17 -15.60 23.72
N LEU A 39 28.74 -15.06 22.64
CA LEU A 39 30.14 -14.70 22.49
C LEU A 39 30.23 -13.18 22.32
N VAL A 40 31.11 -12.56 23.09
CA VAL A 40 31.32 -11.10 23.05
C VAL A 40 32.30 -10.78 21.93
N ALA A 41 31.86 -10.01 20.93
CA ALA A 41 32.70 -9.54 19.82
C ALA A 41 33.17 -8.09 20.04
N GLY A 42 32.38 -7.28 20.74
CA GLY A 42 32.72 -5.91 21.14
C GLY A 42 31.76 -5.38 22.21
N ASP A 43 31.85 -4.09 22.54
CA ASP A 43 31.07 -3.50 23.64
C ASP A 43 29.54 -3.67 23.48
N TYR A 44 29.03 -3.50 22.26
CA TYR A 44 27.61 -3.60 21.92
C TYR A 44 27.35 -4.64 20.82
N GLU A 45 28.35 -5.43 20.47
CA GLU A 45 28.32 -6.40 19.37
C GLU A 45 28.57 -7.81 19.90
N PHE A 46 27.67 -8.72 19.54
CA PHE A 46 27.65 -10.09 20.05
C PHE A 46 27.43 -11.07 18.92
N GLU A 47 28.15 -12.18 18.97
CA GLU A 47 27.82 -13.37 18.22
C GLU A 47 26.99 -14.29 19.13
N VAL A 48 25.76 -14.56 18.74
CA VAL A 48 24.84 -15.41 19.49
C VAL A 48 24.63 -16.71 18.72
N GLN A 49 25.12 -17.80 19.28
CA GLN A 49 24.83 -19.14 18.79
C GLN A 49 23.46 -19.58 19.30
N ASP A 50 22.61 -19.95 18.36
CA ASP A 50 21.28 -20.44 18.63
C ASP A 50 21.01 -21.65 17.75
N GLU A 51 20.88 -22.81 18.41
CA GLU A 51 20.94 -24.11 17.75
C GLU A 51 22.26 -24.27 16.95
N ASN A 52 22.17 -24.39 15.62
CA ASN A 52 23.31 -24.57 14.72
C ASN A 52 23.61 -23.33 13.87
N ILE A 53 23.05 -22.17 14.24
CA ILE A 53 23.19 -20.92 13.49
C ILE A 53 23.74 -19.84 14.41
N ASN A 54 24.70 -19.08 13.90
CA ASN A 54 25.24 -17.92 14.59
C ASN A 54 24.59 -16.65 14.07
N TYR A 55 24.17 -15.79 14.99
CA TYR A 55 23.55 -14.51 14.70
C TYR A 55 24.42 -13.38 15.22
N ILE A 56 24.60 -12.35 14.41
CA ILE A 56 25.26 -11.12 14.83
C ILE A 56 24.19 -10.18 15.36
N VAL A 57 24.43 -9.67 16.56
CA VAL A 57 23.56 -8.72 17.27
C VAL A 57 24.36 -7.44 17.52
N ASN A 58 23.82 -6.30 17.10
CA ASN A 58 24.35 -4.99 17.45
C ASN A 58 23.31 -4.20 18.25
N LEU A 59 23.56 -4.01 19.55
CA LEU A 59 22.62 -3.35 20.44
C LEU A 59 22.59 -1.83 20.24
N ARG A 60 23.70 -1.22 19.79
CA ARG A 60 23.76 0.23 19.53
C ARG A 60 22.92 0.60 18.31
N GLU A 61 23.03 -0.20 17.26
CA GLU A 61 22.23 -0.04 16.03
C GLU A 61 20.82 -0.63 16.16
N ARG A 62 20.58 -1.42 17.21
CA ARG A 62 19.32 -2.13 17.47
C ARG A 62 18.97 -3.12 16.35
N THR A 63 19.97 -3.83 15.85
CA THR A 63 19.85 -4.76 14.73
C THR A 63 20.24 -6.18 15.14
N CYS A 64 19.67 -7.16 14.45
CA CYS A 64 20.03 -8.56 14.58
C CYS A 64 19.85 -9.27 13.24
N ASN A 65 20.78 -10.14 12.86
CA ASN A 65 20.73 -10.84 11.56
C ASN A 65 19.47 -11.72 11.37
N CYS A 66 18.78 -12.09 12.45
CA CYS A 66 17.48 -12.78 12.36
C CYS A 66 16.33 -11.89 11.85
N ARG A 67 16.53 -10.56 11.77
CA ARG A 67 15.59 -9.51 11.29
C ARG A 67 14.29 -9.37 12.05
N VAL A 68 14.05 -10.19 13.07
CA VAL A 68 12.84 -10.09 13.91
C VAL A 68 12.78 -8.72 14.59
N TRP A 69 13.91 -8.21 15.07
CA TRP A 69 13.96 -6.91 15.72
C TRP A 69 13.66 -5.76 14.74
N ASP A 70 14.29 -5.77 13.56
CA ASP A 70 14.08 -4.73 12.54
C ASP A 70 12.62 -4.62 12.08
N ILE A 71 11.93 -5.77 11.99
CA ILE A 71 10.55 -5.83 11.51
C ILE A 71 9.55 -5.49 12.62
N SER A 72 9.76 -6.03 13.83
CA SER A 72 8.81 -5.91 14.92
C SER A 72 8.99 -4.63 15.75
N GLY A 73 10.21 -4.10 15.81
CA GLY A 73 10.61 -3.06 16.78
C GLY A 73 10.72 -3.57 18.22
N ILE A 74 10.71 -4.89 18.43
CA ILE A 74 10.85 -5.55 19.73
C ILE A 74 12.13 -6.40 19.67
N PRO A 75 13.02 -6.34 20.69
CA PRO A 75 14.21 -7.19 20.73
C PRO A 75 13.85 -8.66 20.53
N CYS A 76 14.60 -9.36 19.67
CA CYS A 76 14.48 -10.81 19.50
C CYS A 76 15.19 -11.55 20.65
N ARG A 77 15.06 -12.88 20.71
CA ARG A 77 15.72 -13.68 21.76
C ARG A 77 17.25 -13.53 21.76
N HIS A 78 17.85 -13.35 20.59
CA HIS A 78 19.30 -13.11 20.45
C HIS A 78 19.71 -11.76 21.04
N ALA A 79 18.98 -10.70 20.67
CA ALA A 79 19.19 -9.37 21.22
C ALA A 79 18.95 -9.33 22.73
N ALA A 80 17.93 -10.03 23.20
CA ALA A 80 17.60 -10.12 24.62
C ALA A 80 18.72 -10.76 25.44
N LEU A 81 19.44 -11.73 24.89
CA LEU A 81 20.60 -12.32 25.55
C LEU A 81 21.73 -11.28 25.70
N GLY A 82 22.03 -10.53 24.64
CA GLY A 82 23.01 -9.44 24.67
C GLY A 82 22.66 -8.34 25.67
N ILE A 83 21.39 -7.90 25.68
CA ILE A 83 20.88 -6.89 26.63
C ILE A 83 21.01 -7.40 28.06
N SER A 84 20.62 -8.66 28.29
CA SER A 84 20.71 -9.30 29.63
C SER A 84 22.17 -9.43 30.09
N HIS A 85 23.09 -9.76 29.19
CA HIS A 85 24.53 -9.82 29.47
C HIS A 85 25.06 -8.46 29.95
N ARG A 86 24.59 -7.36 29.32
CA ARG A 86 24.92 -5.99 29.73
C ARG A 86 24.19 -5.49 30.98
N ARG A 87 23.28 -6.29 31.55
CA ARG A 87 22.43 -5.93 32.71
C ARG A 87 21.58 -4.68 32.46
N GLU A 88 21.16 -4.50 31.21
CA GLU A 88 20.28 -3.40 30.81
C GLU A 88 18.83 -3.90 30.69
N ASP A 89 17.87 -2.98 30.72
CA ASP A 89 16.45 -3.32 30.65
C ASP A 89 16.01 -3.55 29.19
N LEU A 90 15.33 -4.66 28.93
CA LEU A 90 14.75 -4.97 27.61
C LEU A 90 13.79 -3.88 27.12
N ASP A 91 13.05 -3.29 28.06
CA ASP A 91 12.06 -2.25 27.83
C ASP A 91 12.66 -1.02 27.11
N SER A 92 13.92 -0.64 27.40
CA SER A 92 14.56 0.53 26.77
C SER A 92 14.94 0.32 25.30
N TYR A 93 14.97 -0.93 24.86
CA TYR A 93 15.32 -1.34 23.52
C TYR A 93 14.12 -1.53 22.60
N CYS A 94 12.89 -1.45 23.14
CA CYS A 94 11.68 -1.40 22.33
C CYS A 94 11.55 -0.10 21.54
N ASP A 95 10.86 -0.18 20.41
CA ASP A 95 10.41 1.00 19.67
C ASP A 95 9.45 1.84 20.51
N SER A 96 9.66 3.17 20.46
CA SER A 96 8.83 4.20 21.10
C SER A 96 7.32 4.00 20.89
N ARG A 97 6.88 3.42 19.77
CA ARG A 97 5.45 3.15 19.48
C ARG A 97 4.76 2.24 20.50
N PHE A 98 5.52 1.43 21.23
CA PHE A 98 5.00 0.49 22.22
C PHE A 98 4.89 1.09 23.63
N PHE A 99 5.32 2.33 23.82
CA PHE A 99 5.18 3.02 25.08
C PHE A 99 3.72 3.45 25.29
N LYS A 100 3.25 3.31 26.52
CA LYS A 100 1.93 3.75 26.99
C LYS A 100 1.68 5.20 26.62
N GLU A 101 2.68 6.06 26.71
CA GLU A 101 2.56 7.47 26.34
C GLU A 101 2.11 7.63 24.87
N ASN A 102 2.77 6.95 23.94
CA ASN A 102 2.42 7.01 22.52
C ASN A 102 1.08 6.31 22.22
N TYR A 103 0.76 5.23 22.94
CA TYR A 103 -0.58 4.65 22.90
C TYR A 103 -1.65 5.67 23.31
N MET A 104 -1.43 6.38 24.42
CA MET A 104 -2.36 7.39 24.93
C MET A 104 -2.47 8.59 24.00
N LYS A 105 -1.37 9.02 23.36
CA LYS A 105 -1.39 10.04 22.29
C LYS A 105 -2.27 9.60 21.12
N ALA A 106 -2.15 8.35 20.67
CA ALA A 106 -2.96 7.81 19.57
C ALA A 106 -4.47 7.78 19.87
N TYR A 107 -4.85 7.58 21.14
CA TYR A 107 -6.27 7.55 21.58
C TYR A 107 -6.67 8.78 22.40
N LYS A 108 -5.95 9.90 22.26
CA LYS A 108 -6.21 11.13 23.02
C LYS A 108 -7.60 11.69 22.70
N TYR A 109 -7.90 11.79 21.40
CA TYR A 109 -9.11 12.42 20.88
C TYR A 109 -10.30 11.46 20.83
N SER A 110 -11.49 12.01 21.07
CA SER A 110 -12.77 11.32 20.95
C SER A 110 -13.48 11.72 19.66
N ILE A 111 -14.23 10.78 19.09
CA ILE A 111 -15.21 11.11 18.05
C ILE A 111 -16.43 11.68 18.77
N HIS A 112 -16.74 12.95 18.52
CA HIS A 112 -17.93 13.57 19.07
C HIS A 112 -19.19 12.93 18.47
N PRO A 113 -20.25 12.73 19.26
CA PRO A 113 -21.53 12.29 18.72
C PRO A 113 -22.02 13.33 17.73
N VAL A 114 -22.53 12.86 16.59
CA VAL A 114 -23.27 13.72 15.66
C VAL A 114 -24.70 13.81 16.20
N PRO A 115 -25.27 15.03 16.32
CA PRO A 115 -26.66 15.18 16.73
C PRO A 115 -27.58 14.42 15.77
N ASP A 116 -28.77 14.06 16.26
CA ASP A 116 -29.78 13.45 15.38
C ASP A 116 -30.16 14.41 14.25
N GLN A 117 -30.59 13.85 13.11
CA GLN A 117 -30.96 14.62 11.93
C GLN A 117 -32.04 15.67 12.22
N THR A 118 -32.92 15.42 13.20
CA THR A 118 -33.96 16.36 13.64
C THR A 118 -33.40 17.69 14.13
N PHE A 119 -32.17 17.70 14.66
CA PHE A 119 -31.51 18.91 15.16
C PHE A 119 -30.57 19.55 14.14
N TRP A 120 -30.51 19.01 12.91
CA TRP A 120 -29.62 19.57 11.89
C TRP A 120 -30.22 20.88 11.35
N PRO A 121 -29.40 21.92 11.17
CA PRO A 121 -29.87 23.18 10.60
C PRO A 121 -30.41 22.96 9.18
N HIS A 122 -31.65 23.40 8.94
CA HIS A 122 -32.30 23.33 7.63
C HIS A 122 -32.16 24.69 6.91
N GLY A 123 -31.69 24.67 5.66
CA GLY A 123 -31.58 25.89 4.84
C GLY A 123 -30.57 25.74 3.70
N VAL A 124 -30.81 26.45 2.60
CA VAL A 124 -29.94 26.46 1.40
C VAL A 124 -28.53 26.99 1.72
N ASP A 125 -28.41 27.86 2.72
CA ASP A 125 -27.14 28.47 3.15
C ASP A 125 -26.27 27.53 4.02
N VAL A 126 -26.82 26.41 4.49
CA VAL A 126 -26.18 25.48 5.42
C VAL A 126 -25.56 24.28 4.69
N THR A 127 -26.19 23.85 3.60
CA THR A 127 -25.69 22.77 2.76
C THR A 127 -25.08 23.35 1.49
N PRO A 128 -23.75 23.54 1.42
CA PRO A 128 -23.12 23.99 0.18
C PRO A 128 -23.46 23.00 -0.94
N THR A 129 -23.85 23.51 -2.10
CA THR A 129 -24.05 22.69 -3.30
C THR A 129 -22.74 21.98 -3.62
N LEU A 130 -22.64 20.69 -3.25
CA LEU A 130 -21.47 19.88 -3.53
C LEU A 130 -21.42 19.61 -5.04
N LEU A 131 -20.55 20.34 -5.73
CA LEU A 131 -20.26 20.04 -7.12
C LEU A 131 -19.57 18.67 -7.21
N PRO A 132 -19.89 17.85 -8.22
CA PRO A 132 -19.18 16.60 -8.44
C PRO A 132 -17.69 16.89 -8.61
N PRO A 133 -16.80 16.00 -8.13
CA PRO A 133 -15.37 16.16 -8.32
C PRO A 133 -15.07 16.26 -9.82
N ILE A 134 -14.18 17.19 -10.20
CA ILE A 134 -13.78 17.37 -11.58
C ILE A 134 -13.04 16.11 -12.05
N ILE A 135 -13.73 15.27 -12.82
CA ILE A 135 -13.14 14.06 -13.39
C ILE A 135 -12.24 14.46 -14.56
N LYS A 136 -10.93 14.49 -14.33
CA LYS A 136 -9.94 14.64 -15.40
C LYS A 136 -9.81 13.31 -16.14
N ARG A 137 -10.03 13.30 -17.46
CA ARG A 137 -9.66 12.15 -18.30
C ARG A 137 -8.12 12.06 -18.32
N MET A 138 -7.57 11.03 -17.70
CA MET A 138 -6.14 10.75 -17.82
C MET A 138 -5.80 10.51 -19.31
N PRO A 139 -4.59 10.88 -19.76
CA PRO A 139 -4.12 10.52 -21.08
C PRO A 139 -4.31 9.02 -21.30
N GLY A 140 -5.07 8.67 -22.34
CA GLY A 140 -5.27 7.28 -22.70
C GLY A 140 -3.93 6.63 -23.06
N ARG A 141 -3.92 5.29 -23.12
CA ARG A 141 -2.76 4.54 -23.62
C ARG A 141 -2.29 5.14 -24.97
N PRO A 142 -0.99 5.46 -25.13
CA PRO A 142 -0.46 5.90 -26.41
C PRO A 142 -0.85 4.93 -27.52
N LYS A 143 -1.18 5.47 -28.70
CA LYS A 143 -1.51 4.64 -29.87
C LYS A 143 -0.31 3.73 -30.17
N LYS A 144 -0.56 2.43 -30.36
CA LYS A 144 0.48 1.45 -30.72
C LYS A 144 1.15 1.75 -32.06
N SER A 145 0.44 2.43 -32.97
CA SER A 145 0.96 2.81 -34.28
C SER A 145 0.97 4.33 -34.42
N ARG A 146 2.01 4.83 -35.11
CA ARG A 146 2.11 6.21 -35.60
C ARG A 146 0.89 6.56 -36.47
N ARG A 147 0.47 7.82 -36.44
CA ARG A 147 -0.50 8.39 -37.39
C ARG A 147 0.22 8.61 -38.72
N LYS A 148 -0.31 8.03 -39.80
CA LYS A 148 0.23 8.19 -41.16
C LYS A 148 -0.01 9.61 -41.67
N GLU A 149 0.94 10.14 -42.45
CA GLU A 149 0.84 11.44 -43.11
C GLU A 149 0.01 11.37 -44.40
N GLN A 150 -0.41 12.53 -44.91
CA GLN A 150 -1.22 12.62 -46.12
C GLN A 150 -0.37 12.16 -47.33
N GLY A 151 -0.72 11.00 -47.90
CA GLY A 151 0.03 10.37 -49.00
C GLY A 151 0.70 9.04 -48.64
N GLU A 152 0.74 8.64 -47.37
CA GLU A 152 1.21 7.30 -46.99
C GLU A 152 0.14 6.24 -47.28
N GLU A 153 0.46 5.30 -48.17
CA GLU A 153 -0.41 4.18 -48.54
C GLU A 153 -0.89 3.39 -47.29
N PRO A 154 -2.18 2.99 -47.22
CA PRO A 154 -2.67 2.13 -46.15
C PRO A 154 -1.82 0.87 -46.05
N ASN A 155 -1.58 0.35 -44.83
CA ASN A 155 -1.04 -1.00 -44.72
C ASN A 155 -2.05 -1.93 -45.39
N ALA A 156 -1.61 -2.69 -46.41
CA ALA A 156 -2.46 -3.60 -47.16
C ALA A 156 -3.30 -4.42 -46.18
N ILE A 157 -4.59 -4.10 -46.12
CA ILE A 157 -5.54 -4.88 -45.36
C ILE A 157 -5.65 -6.19 -46.12
N ARG A 158 -4.91 -7.22 -45.70
CA ARG A 158 -5.08 -8.60 -46.17
C ARG A 158 -6.42 -9.13 -45.63
N ARG A 159 -7.53 -8.55 -46.07
CA ARG A 159 -8.86 -9.11 -45.89
C ARG A 159 -9.19 -9.82 -47.18
N SER A 160 -8.90 -11.12 -47.24
CA SER A 160 -9.44 -12.02 -48.25
C SER A 160 -10.95 -12.19 -48.00
N ASN A 161 -11.73 -11.14 -48.24
CA ASN A 161 -13.17 -11.14 -47.97
C ASN A 161 -13.96 -11.64 -49.18
N MET A 162 -13.49 -12.72 -49.83
CA MET A 162 -14.31 -13.48 -50.77
C MET A 162 -15.04 -14.55 -49.97
N VAL A 163 -16.26 -14.24 -49.55
CA VAL A 163 -17.12 -15.20 -48.84
C VAL A 163 -17.68 -16.17 -49.87
N LYS A 164 -17.31 -17.44 -49.78
CA LYS A 164 -17.85 -18.53 -50.61
C LYS A 164 -18.97 -19.25 -49.86
N CYS A 165 -20.13 -19.37 -50.50
CA CYS A 165 -21.26 -20.09 -49.94
C CYS A 165 -20.98 -21.59 -49.91
N LYS A 166 -21.19 -22.27 -48.78
CA LYS A 166 -21.00 -23.72 -48.69
C LYS A 166 -22.15 -24.55 -49.30
N VAL A 167 -23.24 -23.91 -49.75
CA VAL A 167 -24.43 -24.59 -50.28
C VAL A 167 -24.43 -24.56 -51.81
N CYS A 168 -24.32 -23.39 -52.42
CA CYS A 168 -24.24 -23.26 -53.90
C CYS A 168 -22.81 -23.09 -54.43
N ASN A 169 -21.80 -22.99 -53.56
CA ASN A 169 -20.39 -22.78 -53.93
C ASN A 169 -20.10 -21.48 -54.69
N GLU A 170 -21.07 -20.58 -54.83
CA GLU A 170 -20.88 -19.25 -55.39
C GLU A 170 -20.25 -18.30 -54.38
N LEU A 171 -19.60 -17.27 -54.92
CA LEU A 171 -18.97 -16.21 -54.14
C LEU A 171 -20.00 -15.11 -53.84
N GLU A 172 -19.67 -14.19 -52.93
CA GLU A 172 -20.48 -13.03 -52.50
C GLU A 172 -21.49 -13.25 -51.36
N HIS A 173 -21.83 -14.49 -51.00
CA HIS A 173 -22.75 -14.75 -49.89
C HIS A 173 -22.35 -15.97 -49.04
N ASN A 174 -22.86 -16.03 -47.81
CA ASN A 174 -22.65 -17.18 -46.92
C ASN A 174 -23.91 -18.05 -46.90
N ARG A 175 -23.82 -19.29 -46.41
CA ARG A 175 -24.92 -20.25 -46.27
C ARG A 175 -26.21 -19.62 -45.75
N ARG A 176 -26.14 -18.75 -44.75
CA ARG A 176 -27.33 -18.14 -44.11
C ARG A 176 -28.16 -17.26 -45.03
N THR A 177 -27.56 -16.70 -46.06
CA THR A 177 -28.20 -15.83 -47.04
C THR A 177 -28.23 -16.47 -48.43
N CYS A 178 -28.08 -17.80 -48.49
CA CYS A 178 -28.10 -18.53 -49.75
C CYS A 178 -29.54 -18.65 -50.25
N PRO A 179 -29.83 -18.21 -51.49
CA PRO A 179 -31.16 -18.35 -52.09
C PRO A 179 -31.65 -19.79 -52.15
N ASN A 180 -30.72 -20.76 -52.25
CA ASN A 180 -31.05 -22.18 -52.40
C ASN A 180 -31.35 -22.92 -51.08
N ILE A 181 -31.48 -22.20 -49.95
CA ILE A 181 -31.65 -22.85 -48.64
C ILE A 181 -33.10 -23.23 -48.30
N GLN A 182 -34.08 -22.84 -49.12
CA GLN A 182 -35.52 -23.07 -48.87
C GLN A 182 -36.18 -24.11 -49.79
N VAL A 183 -35.54 -25.26 -50.05
CA VAL A 183 -36.24 -26.36 -50.74
C VAL A 183 -35.92 -27.73 -50.14
N GLN A 184 -35.90 -27.91 -48.82
CA GLN A 184 -36.04 -29.25 -48.18
C GLN A 184 -36.57 -29.15 -46.74
N ASN A 185 -37.89 -29.01 -46.56
CA ASN A 185 -38.71 -29.85 -45.66
C ASN A 185 -40.09 -29.22 -45.40
N SER A 186 -41.11 -30.04 -45.67
CA SER A 186 -42.52 -29.86 -45.44
C SER A 186 -42.92 -29.90 -43.96
N GLY A 187 -43.92 -29.09 -43.59
CA GLY A 187 -44.88 -29.40 -42.53
C GLY A 187 -44.65 -28.76 -41.15
N ARG A 188 -45.09 -27.50 -40.99
CA ARG A 188 -46.14 -27.07 -40.06
C ARG A 188 -46.24 -25.54 -40.00
N ASP A 189 -47.46 -25.03 -40.20
CA ASP A 189 -47.86 -23.63 -40.16
C ASP A 189 -47.56 -22.96 -38.81
N LEU A 190 -47.14 -21.68 -38.86
CA LEU A 190 -47.92 -20.59 -38.27
C LEU A 190 -47.37 -19.22 -38.68
N ASP A 191 -48.36 -18.41 -39.05
CA ASP A 191 -48.40 -17.06 -39.59
C ASP A 191 -47.64 -15.92 -38.89
N LEU A 192 -47.22 -14.99 -39.75
CA LEU A 192 -47.26 -13.51 -39.65
C LEU A 192 -46.30 -12.74 -38.70
N HIS A 193 -45.24 -12.21 -39.34
CA HIS A 193 -44.96 -10.78 -39.56
C HIS A 193 -45.09 -9.75 -38.41
N VAL A 194 -43.97 -9.23 -37.89
CA VAL A 194 -43.82 -7.83 -37.37
C VAL A 194 -42.35 -7.33 -37.54
N PRO A 195 -42.09 -6.04 -37.85
CA PRO A 195 -40.79 -5.50 -38.29
C PRO A 195 -39.75 -5.28 -37.18
N LEU A 196 -38.47 -5.40 -37.53
CA LEU A 196 -37.32 -5.24 -36.62
C LEU A 196 -36.93 -3.76 -36.41
N SER A 197 -37.78 -2.99 -35.73
CA SER A 197 -37.35 -1.76 -35.06
C SER A 197 -37.77 -1.81 -33.59
N LYS A 198 -36.78 -1.62 -32.68
CA LYS A 198 -36.89 -1.61 -31.21
C LYS A 198 -36.93 -2.99 -30.50
N LEU A 199 -35.76 -3.59 -30.29
CA LEU A 199 -35.51 -4.40 -29.09
C LEU A 199 -34.12 -4.08 -28.51
N THR A 200 -34.07 -3.09 -27.63
CA THR A 200 -32.92 -2.81 -26.75
C THR A 200 -32.83 -3.90 -25.68
N ARG A 201 -31.72 -4.67 -25.67
CA ARG A 201 -31.51 -5.74 -24.69
C ARG A 201 -30.86 -5.20 -23.41
N LYS A 202 -31.61 -5.21 -22.30
CA LYS A 202 -31.12 -5.03 -20.92
C LYS A 202 -29.97 -6.03 -20.64
N ARG A 203 -28.82 -5.53 -20.17
CA ARG A 203 -27.72 -6.37 -19.69
C ARG A 203 -28.04 -6.89 -18.29
N LYS A 204 -28.13 -8.21 -18.12
CA LYS A 204 -28.05 -8.89 -16.81
C LYS A 204 -26.58 -8.99 -16.41
N THR A 205 -26.25 -8.59 -15.18
CA THR A 205 -24.95 -8.81 -14.53
C THR A 205 -24.81 -10.28 -14.11
N PRO A 206 -23.66 -10.94 -14.34
CA PRO A 206 -23.39 -12.26 -13.79
C PRO A 206 -22.86 -12.18 -12.34
N PRO A 207 -23.08 -13.21 -11.50
CA PRO A 207 -22.62 -13.23 -10.11
C PRO A 207 -21.13 -13.55 -9.98
N LEU A 208 -20.51 -13.02 -8.93
CA LEU A 208 -19.13 -13.29 -8.53
C LEU A 208 -18.93 -14.77 -8.18
N ALA A 209 -18.06 -15.45 -8.93
CA ALA A 209 -17.44 -16.71 -8.53
C ALA A 209 -15.92 -16.54 -8.51
N GLY A 210 -15.31 -16.92 -7.38
CA GLY A 210 -13.91 -16.67 -7.04
C GLY A 210 -12.91 -17.39 -7.95
N ARG A 211 -11.78 -16.72 -8.21
CA ARG A 211 -10.66 -17.27 -8.96
C ARG A 211 -9.41 -17.36 -8.08
N LYS A 212 -8.91 -18.58 -7.95
CA LYS A 212 -7.66 -18.96 -7.26
C LYS A 212 -6.46 -18.20 -7.85
N ARG A 213 -5.58 -17.69 -7.00
CA ARG A 213 -4.36 -16.96 -7.37
C ARG A 213 -3.33 -17.95 -7.93
N LYS A 214 -2.80 -17.69 -9.13
CA LYS A 214 -1.51 -18.26 -9.57
C LYS A 214 -0.41 -17.25 -9.21
N ALA A 215 0.66 -17.76 -8.60
CA ALA A 215 1.85 -17.01 -8.23
C ALA A 215 2.56 -16.49 -9.49
N ALA A 216 2.94 -15.21 -9.46
CA ALA A 216 3.86 -14.62 -10.43
C ALA A 216 5.26 -14.57 -9.80
N VAL A 217 6.22 -15.15 -10.50
CA VAL A 217 7.65 -15.10 -10.21
C VAL A 217 8.12 -13.65 -10.35
N ILE A 218 8.71 -13.11 -9.29
CA ILE A 218 9.32 -11.77 -9.28
C ILE A 218 10.76 -11.93 -9.75
N SER A 219 11.05 -11.40 -10.94
CA SER A 219 12.41 -11.25 -11.44
C SER A 219 13.10 -10.10 -10.69
N SER A 220 14.28 -10.39 -10.18
CA SER A 220 15.17 -9.49 -9.44
C SER A 220 15.59 -8.29 -10.30
N SER A 221 15.32 -7.08 -9.79
CA SER A 221 15.88 -5.83 -10.33
C SER A 221 16.77 -5.22 -9.24
N GLN A 222 18.05 -4.99 -9.58
CA GLN A 222 19.02 -4.34 -8.70
C GLN A 222 18.60 -2.89 -8.37
N PRO A 223 18.94 -2.37 -7.17
CA PRO A 223 18.79 -0.96 -6.85
C PRO A 223 19.90 -0.12 -7.53
N PRO A 224 19.61 1.15 -7.91
CA PRO A 224 20.62 2.06 -8.43
C PRO A 224 21.60 2.52 -7.34
N ALA A 225 22.84 2.77 -7.74
CA ALA A 225 23.93 3.25 -6.88
C ALA A 225 23.64 4.64 -6.27
N PRO A 226 24.13 4.93 -5.05
CA PRO A 226 23.94 6.23 -4.41
C PRO A 226 24.76 7.34 -5.10
N ALA A 227 24.10 8.46 -5.37
CA ALA A 227 24.72 9.68 -5.85
C ALA A 227 25.68 10.27 -4.81
N GLN A 228 26.89 10.61 -5.26
CA GLN A 228 27.93 11.27 -4.48
C GLN A 228 27.46 12.70 -4.15
N VAL A 229 27.37 13.01 -2.85
CA VAL A 229 27.10 14.38 -2.38
C VAL A 229 28.44 15.09 -2.19
N SER A 230 28.71 16.05 -3.05
CA SER A 230 29.89 16.92 -2.98
C SER A 230 29.81 17.83 -1.75
N SER A 231 30.76 17.65 -0.83
CA SER A 231 30.96 18.49 0.34
C SER A 231 31.34 19.92 -0.07
N SER A 232 30.52 20.91 0.29
CA SER A 232 30.88 22.33 0.23
C SER A 232 30.92 22.87 1.66
N GLN A 233 32.12 23.28 2.09
CA GLN A 233 32.35 23.87 3.41
C GLN A 233 31.70 25.26 3.52
N PRO A 234 31.11 25.64 4.68
CA PRO A 234 30.70 27.02 4.94
C PRO A 234 31.90 27.90 5.36
N LEU A 235 31.98 29.11 4.79
CA LEU A 235 32.93 30.16 5.17
C LEU A 235 32.73 30.65 6.63
N PRO A 236 33.81 31.09 7.31
CA PRO A 236 33.75 31.56 8.69
C PRO A 236 33.02 32.91 8.81
N LYS A 237 32.16 33.01 9.82
CA LYS A 237 31.45 34.25 10.20
C LYS A 237 32.45 35.23 10.84
N LYS A 238 32.45 36.49 10.39
CA LYS A 238 33.17 37.59 11.04
C LYS A 238 32.43 38.01 12.30
N ASP A 239 33.13 38.08 13.42
CA ASP A 239 32.62 38.61 14.68
C ASP A 239 32.33 40.12 14.57
N PRO A 240 31.27 40.64 15.22
CA PRO A 240 31.02 42.06 15.27
C PRO A 240 31.94 42.74 16.30
N VAL A 241 32.60 43.81 15.86
CA VAL A 241 33.41 44.72 16.68
C VAL A 241 32.50 45.45 17.68
N VAL A 242 32.81 45.35 18.97
CA VAL A 242 32.18 46.11 20.05
C VAL A 242 32.95 47.44 20.22
N PRO A 243 32.31 48.62 20.13
CA PRO A 243 32.98 49.88 20.45
C PRO A 243 33.05 50.10 21.97
N SER A 244 34.24 50.46 22.42
CA SER A 244 34.58 50.83 23.79
C SER A 244 33.96 52.19 24.19
N MET A 245 33.78 52.30 25.50
CA MET A 245 33.07 53.28 26.33
C MET A 245 33.57 54.74 26.17
N HIS A 246 32.82 55.72 26.72
CA HIS A 246 33.25 56.80 27.66
C HIS A 246 32.02 57.70 27.93
N ALA A 247 31.39 57.62 29.10
CA ALA A 247 31.64 58.43 30.31
C ALA A 247 31.37 59.94 30.12
N ALA A 248 30.20 60.40 30.59
CA ALA A 248 29.93 61.81 30.83
C ALA A 248 29.33 61.95 32.24
N GLY A 249 30.14 62.50 33.14
CA GLY A 249 29.74 63.00 34.44
C GLY A 249 30.08 64.48 34.54
N SER A 250 29.08 65.26 34.98
CA SER A 250 29.14 66.50 35.75
C SER A 250 29.98 67.69 35.27
N SER A 251 29.30 68.77 34.88
CA SER A 251 29.27 70.05 35.60
C SER A 251 28.02 70.83 35.19
#